data_AF-A0AAV7CP88-F1
#
_entry.id   AF-A0AAV7CP88-F1
#
_cell.length_a   1.000
_cell.length_b   1.000
_cell.length_c   1.000
_cell.angle_alpha   90.00
_cell.angle_beta   90.00
_cell.angle_gamma   90.00
#
_symmetry.space_group_name_H-M   'P 1'
#
loop_
_entity.id
_entity.type
_entity.pdbx_description
1 polymer ?
#
loop_
_entity_poly.entity_id
_entity_poly.type
_entity_poly.pdbx_seq_one_letter_code
_entity_poly.pdbx_strand_id
1 'polypeptide(L)'
;MADSRMSLQPASPSVTLLEKRHYNKALRDLLRRIRDANSQLEITDEHIDDEVCPVQDSYTYLYTETDVSLPSHLISNSCSEPSFVMSGSAAIKQTKRKPQNTSLRSPNVFPSEVHDIYEELSEIYQKLQQERMSQQEYSLQLKRREQSLLEKEEMLLKHQATLSKIKDVEGIVHEKLRIMKAQYDVEVKQLSDALKEKIKENKRLKSSFDTLKEMNDTLKKQLNEVSEQNKKLESQARKVQSRLENLQRKQSFLTVQKSKEIAQIVQLPKPQNVEKKPVSIKPKVFNNIQVYKLVTILMDWLSESESNRGRDNSLPMDKLPTNYLQEKSAKVLPVIVEQFQWMPLVNSKLHYSFMRFSYWTLRQLDNRTQSTLTSTIRRLGEETFKGVIYHPGEESVLEDKPRSVAFFKSNNFPLRFISTLVILKTVTQGKVYDRL
;
A
#
# COMPACT_ATOMS: atom_id res chain seq x y z
N MET A 1 25.76 -19.47 34.67
CA MET A 1 26.65 -19.51 33.50
C MET A 1 26.14 -20.56 32.53
N ALA A 2 25.54 -20.14 31.42
CA ALA A 2 25.36 -20.89 30.16
C ALA A 2 24.74 -19.89 29.18
N ASP A 3 25.40 -19.65 28.05
CA ASP A 3 25.17 -18.43 27.26
C ASP A 3 24.25 -18.63 26.04
N SER A 4 23.60 -17.52 25.72
CA SER A 4 22.90 -17.12 24.50
C SER A 4 23.20 -17.89 23.20
N ARG A 5 22.13 -18.22 22.45
CA ARG A 5 21.86 -17.70 21.08
C ARG A 5 20.57 -18.29 20.51
N MET A 6 19.45 -17.57 20.65
CA MET A 6 18.30 -17.76 19.75
C MET A 6 18.42 -16.77 18.59
N SER A 7 18.48 -17.31 17.36
CA SER A 7 18.56 -16.54 16.12
C SER A 7 17.23 -15.87 15.80
N LEU A 8 17.14 -14.55 15.99
CA LEU A 8 16.05 -13.73 15.48
C LEU A 8 16.39 -13.22 14.07
N GLN A 9 15.78 -13.82 13.03
CA GLN A 9 15.74 -13.23 11.70
C GLN A 9 14.63 -12.15 11.64
N PRO A 10 14.93 -10.91 11.22
CA PRO A 10 13.89 -9.96 10.83
C PRO A 10 13.41 -10.30 9.41
N ALA A 11 12.14 -10.66 9.28
CA ALA A 11 11.48 -10.82 7.99
C ALA A 11 11.17 -9.43 7.37
N SER A 12 12.19 -8.79 6.80
CA SER A 12 12.02 -7.70 5.84
C SER A 12 11.64 -8.25 4.46
N PRO A 13 10.86 -7.52 3.63
CA PRO A 13 10.58 -7.96 2.27
C PRO A 13 11.89 -8.12 1.50
N SER A 14 12.17 -9.35 1.06
CA SER A 14 13.40 -9.71 0.38
C SER A 14 13.43 -9.10 -1.01
N VAL A 15 13.96 -7.87 -1.10
CA VAL A 15 14.38 -7.24 -2.35
C VAL A 15 15.16 -8.29 -3.13
N THR A 16 14.63 -8.67 -4.29
CA THR A 16 15.13 -9.83 -5.03
C THR A 16 16.59 -9.60 -5.39
N LEU A 17 17.36 -10.69 -5.52
CA LEU A 17 18.79 -10.59 -5.84
C LEU A 17 19.01 -9.85 -7.19
N LEU A 18 18.00 -9.88 -8.07
CA LEU A 18 17.93 -9.10 -9.31
C LEU A 18 17.73 -7.60 -9.08
N GLU A 19 16.75 -7.20 -8.25
CA GLU A 19 16.54 -5.78 -7.86
C GLU A 19 17.76 -5.22 -7.12
N LYS A 20 18.35 -5.98 -6.19
CA LYS A 20 19.58 -5.58 -5.49
C LYS A 20 20.73 -5.37 -6.47
N ARG A 21 20.86 -6.19 -7.52
CA ARG A 21 21.82 -5.96 -8.62
C ARG A 21 21.48 -4.72 -9.44
N HIS A 22 20.20 -4.45 -9.72
CA HIS A 22 19.76 -3.28 -10.47
C HIS A 22 20.08 -1.97 -9.71
N TYR A 23 19.74 -1.88 -8.42
CA TYR A 23 20.11 -0.74 -7.57
C TYR A 23 21.62 -0.57 -7.45
N ASN A 24 22.39 -1.65 -7.26
CA ASN A 24 23.86 -1.59 -7.24
C ASN A 24 24.50 -1.25 -8.60
N LYS A 25 23.77 -1.39 -9.71
CA LYS A 25 24.21 -0.90 -11.02
C LYS A 25 23.91 0.59 -11.14
N ALA A 26 22.68 1.01 -10.85
CA ALA A 26 22.28 2.43 -10.87
C ALA A 26 23.14 3.30 -9.95
N LEU A 27 23.47 2.82 -8.74
CA LEU A 27 24.35 3.53 -7.81
C LEU A 27 25.78 3.68 -8.37
N ARG A 28 26.33 2.63 -9.01
CA ARG A 28 27.65 2.68 -9.63
C ARG A 28 27.70 3.57 -10.87
N ASP A 29 26.63 3.60 -11.65
CA ASP A 29 26.52 4.47 -12.82
C ASP A 29 26.31 5.94 -12.42
N LEU A 30 25.63 6.21 -11.30
CA LEU A 30 25.54 7.54 -10.69
C LEU A 30 26.89 8.02 -10.13
N LEU A 31 27.57 7.19 -9.34
CA LEU A 31 28.89 7.50 -8.79
C LEU A 31 29.95 7.71 -9.88
N ARG A 32 29.83 6.98 -11.01
CA ARG A 32 30.67 7.22 -12.19
C ARG A 32 30.39 8.58 -12.80
N ARG A 33 29.12 8.94 -13.06
CA ARG A 33 28.76 10.26 -13.59
C ARG A 33 29.20 11.42 -12.69
N ILE A 34 29.14 11.25 -11.37
CA ILE A 34 29.65 12.26 -10.42
C ILE A 34 31.18 12.37 -10.53
N ARG A 35 31.90 11.25 -10.63
CA ARG A 35 33.34 11.25 -10.86
C ARG A 35 33.72 11.88 -12.20
N ASP A 36 33.02 11.52 -13.27
CA ASP A 36 33.25 12.04 -14.63
C ASP A 36 32.96 13.56 -14.68
N ALA A 37 31.96 14.05 -13.94
CA ALA A 37 31.65 15.47 -13.80
C ALA A 37 32.72 16.24 -12.99
N ASN A 38 33.25 15.65 -11.90
CA ASN A 38 34.36 16.24 -11.15
C ASN A 38 35.66 16.24 -11.98
N SER A 39 35.91 15.18 -12.76
CA SER A 39 37.07 15.09 -13.66
C SER A 39 37.00 16.10 -14.83
N GLN A 40 35.83 16.69 -15.11
CA GLN A 40 35.69 17.82 -16.05
C GLN A 40 35.95 19.18 -15.39
N LEU A 41 35.95 19.27 -14.05
CA LEU A 41 36.35 20.47 -13.30
C LEU A 41 37.86 20.51 -13.03
N GLU A 42 38.49 19.35 -12.82
CA GLU A 42 39.92 19.21 -12.48
C GLU A 42 40.90 19.49 -13.65
N ILE A 43 40.44 19.70 -14.88
CA ILE A 43 41.32 19.99 -16.04
C ILE A 43 41.78 21.48 -16.08
N THR A 44 41.40 22.30 -15.09
CA THR A 44 41.68 23.74 -15.09
C THR A 44 42.59 24.22 -13.94
N ASP A 45 43.20 23.32 -13.18
CA ASP A 45 44.07 23.67 -12.05
C ASP A 45 45.41 22.93 -12.14
N GLU A 46 46.36 23.51 -12.88
CA GLU A 46 47.76 23.09 -12.83
C GLU A 46 48.49 23.84 -11.69
N HIS A 47 49.19 23.07 -10.86
CA HIS A 47 50.17 23.50 -9.86
C HIS A 47 49.68 24.34 -8.66
N ILE A 48 49.72 23.71 -7.48
CA ILE A 48 50.68 24.05 -6.41
C ILE A 48 50.96 22.77 -5.59
N ASP A 49 52.17 22.68 -5.03
CA ASP A 49 52.78 21.46 -4.46
C ASP A 49 52.17 20.98 -3.13
N ASP A 50 52.47 19.71 -2.81
CA ASP A 50 52.13 19.04 -1.54
C ASP A 50 52.79 19.72 -0.31
N GLU A 51 52.04 19.89 0.78
CA GLU A 51 52.58 19.59 2.11
C GLU A 51 51.50 18.99 3.05
N VAL A 52 51.86 17.89 3.72
CA VAL A 52 50.96 17.05 4.53
C VAL A 52 51.23 17.25 6.01
N CYS A 53 50.21 17.57 6.82
CA CYS A 53 50.03 17.00 8.17
C CYS A 53 48.66 17.33 8.81
N PRO A 54 48.25 16.62 9.90
CA PRO A 54 46.84 16.28 10.12
C PRO A 54 46.11 17.04 11.24
N VAL A 55 44.80 16.78 11.26
CA VAL A 55 43.79 17.10 12.28
C VAL A 55 44.25 16.93 13.73
N GLN A 56 44.00 17.94 14.58
CA GLN A 56 43.52 17.74 15.96
C GLN A 56 42.77 18.98 16.47
N ASP A 57 41.98 18.80 17.54
CA ASP A 57 40.85 19.65 17.91
C ASP A 57 41.15 20.84 18.85
N SER A 58 40.20 21.79 18.83
CA SER A 58 39.63 22.46 20.01
C SER A 58 40.23 23.79 20.54
N TYR A 59 39.31 24.53 21.19
CA TYR A 59 39.46 25.69 22.07
C TYR A 59 39.50 27.11 21.48
N THR A 60 38.30 27.70 21.51
CA THR A 60 37.97 29.12 21.68
C THR A 60 39.01 29.95 22.44
N TYR A 61 39.49 31.03 21.80
CA TYR A 61 39.93 32.25 22.50
C TYR A 61 39.42 33.48 21.75
N LEU A 62 38.74 34.38 22.47
CA LEU A 62 38.49 35.76 22.02
C LEU A 62 39.83 36.51 22.02
N TYR A 63 40.11 37.34 21.01
CA TYR A 63 40.80 38.63 21.22
C TYR A 63 40.56 39.62 20.06
N THR A 64 39.91 40.73 20.41
CA THR A 64 40.03 42.11 19.86
C THR A 64 40.10 42.34 18.34
N GLU A 65 38.99 42.82 17.77
CA GLU A 65 39.02 43.82 16.68
C GLU A 65 39.84 45.05 17.11
N THR A 66 40.63 45.59 16.18
CA THR A 66 41.28 46.91 16.29
C THR A 66 40.94 47.72 15.05
N ASP A 67 39.70 48.21 14.99
CA ASP A 67 39.28 49.18 13.97
C ASP A 67 39.85 50.56 14.30
N VAL A 68 40.85 51.00 13.52
CA VAL A 68 41.47 52.32 13.65
C VAL A 68 41.01 53.22 12.50
N SER A 69 39.82 53.78 12.69
CA SER A 69 39.28 55.04 12.16
C SER A 69 39.94 55.73 10.94
N LEU A 70 39.11 56.05 9.93
CA LEU A 70 39.07 57.40 9.32
C LEU A 70 37.61 57.82 9.01
N PRO A 71 37.28 59.14 8.96
CA PRO A 71 35.91 59.61 9.21
C PRO A 71 35.04 59.84 7.97
N SER A 72 33.74 59.54 8.11
CA SER A 72 32.71 59.80 7.10
C SER A 72 32.27 61.28 7.06
N HIS A 73 32.94 62.10 6.25
CA HIS A 73 32.44 63.42 5.86
C HIS A 73 32.56 63.65 4.34
N LEU A 74 31.54 63.27 3.59
CA LEU A 74 31.27 63.89 2.29
C LEU A 74 30.00 64.72 2.37
N ILE A 75 30.20 66.03 2.29
CA ILE A 75 29.15 67.04 2.14
C ILE A 75 28.47 66.83 0.78
N SER A 76 27.14 66.86 0.78
CA SER A 76 26.32 66.84 -0.43
C SER A 76 26.47 68.16 -1.22
N ASN A 77 27.49 68.27 -2.06
CA ASN A 77 27.58 69.34 -3.06
C ASN A 77 26.92 68.91 -4.37
N SER A 78 25.70 69.38 -4.58
CA SER A 78 25.05 69.40 -5.89
C SER A 78 25.73 70.44 -6.79
N CYS A 79 26.76 70.03 -7.53
CA CYS A 79 27.31 70.84 -8.63
C CYS A 79 26.61 70.48 -9.94
N SER A 80 25.75 71.39 -10.41
CA SER A 80 25.13 71.33 -11.73
C SER A 80 26.18 71.38 -12.84
N GLU A 81 26.13 70.45 -13.79
CA GLU A 81 26.87 70.58 -15.04
C GLU A 81 26.29 71.73 -15.89
N PRO A 82 27.10 72.68 -16.40
CA PRO A 82 26.75 73.46 -17.56
C PRO A 82 27.23 72.72 -18.82
N SER A 83 26.29 72.19 -19.61
CA SER A 83 26.58 71.64 -20.93
C SER A 83 27.03 72.74 -21.90
N PHE A 84 28.35 72.89 -22.10
CA PHE A 84 28.88 73.85 -23.06
C PHE A 84 29.07 73.23 -24.45
N VAL A 85 28.00 73.30 -25.24
CA VAL A 85 28.10 73.16 -26.71
C VAL A 85 28.84 74.38 -27.27
N MET A 86 29.96 74.15 -27.97
CA MET A 86 30.53 75.16 -28.85
C MET A 86 30.92 74.59 -30.21
N SER A 87 29.92 74.56 -31.11
CA SER A 87 30.20 74.61 -32.55
C SER A 87 31.00 75.89 -32.85
N GLY A 88 32.20 75.72 -33.40
CA GLY A 88 33.15 76.82 -33.56
C GLY A 88 34.21 76.54 -34.60
N SER A 89 33.82 76.23 -35.84
CA SER A 89 34.72 76.09 -36.99
C SER A 89 35.31 77.44 -37.43
N ALA A 90 36.14 78.04 -36.59
CA ALA A 90 36.88 79.24 -36.91
C ALA A 90 38.17 78.89 -37.69
N ALA A 91 38.13 79.05 -39.01
CA ALA A 91 39.30 78.88 -39.86
C ALA A 91 40.39 79.91 -39.49
N ILE A 92 41.46 79.44 -38.82
CA ILE A 92 42.65 80.26 -38.53
C ILE A 92 43.37 80.55 -39.86
N LYS A 93 43.06 81.70 -40.46
CA LYS A 93 43.80 82.25 -41.58
C LYS A 93 45.24 82.48 -41.15
N GLN A 94 46.17 81.66 -41.63
CA GLN A 94 47.60 81.91 -41.47
C GLN A 94 47.99 83.20 -42.20
N THR A 95 48.05 84.30 -41.46
CA THR A 95 48.61 85.57 -41.93
C THR A 95 50.12 85.44 -42.03
N LYS A 96 50.62 85.09 -43.22
CA LYS A 96 52.05 85.17 -43.57
C LYS A 96 52.55 86.61 -43.48
N ARG A 97 52.88 87.08 -42.26
CA ARG A 97 53.72 88.27 -42.06
C ARG A 97 55.18 87.84 -42.14
N LYS A 98 55.84 88.29 -43.21
CA LYS A 98 57.26 88.09 -43.50
C LYS A 98 58.06 89.20 -42.79
N PRO A 99 58.90 88.92 -41.78
CA PRO A 99 59.86 89.89 -41.28
C PRO A 99 61.06 89.91 -42.24
N GLN A 100 61.31 91.03 -42.91
CA GLN A 100 62.63 91.30 -43.48
C GLN A 100 63.55 91.81 -42.37
N ASN A 101 64.31 90.90 -41.76
CA ASN A 101 65.47 91.27 -40.96
C ASN A 101 66.75 90.87 -41.72
N THR A 102 67.27 91.81 -42.52
CA THR A 102 68.66 91.80 -42.96
C THR A 102 69.58 92.21 -41.81
N SER A 103 70.76 91.58 -41.70
CA SER A 103 71.82 91.89 -40.72
C SER A 103 71.45 91.50 -39.28
N LEU A 104 72.06 90.51 -38.63
CA LEU A 104 73.51 90.31 -38.43
C LEU A 104 73.83 88.82 -38.23
N ARG A 105 75.03 88.39 -38.66
CA ARG A 105 75.60 87.10 -38.27
C ARG A 105 76.06 87.16 -36.81
N SER A 106 75.32 86.54 -35.90
CA SER A 106 75.89 85.86 -34.74
C SER A 106 75.50 84.38 -34.84
N PRO A 107 76.43 83.42 -34.69
CA PRO A 107 76.04 82.06 -34.39
C PRO A 107 75.51 82.07 -32.95
N ASN A 108 74.19 82.18 -32.79
CA ASN A 108 73.54 81.93 -31.51
C ASN A 108 73.66 80.43 -31.20
N VAL A 109 74.83 80.05 -30.68
CA VAL A 109 74.99 78.84 -29.90
C VAL A 109 74.15 79.07 -28.65
N PHE A 110 72.97 78.44 -28.60
CA PHE A 110 72.25 78.32 -27.35
C PHE A 110 73.20 77.68 -26.33
N PRO A 111 73.28 78.17 -25.07
CA PRO A 111 74.09 77.51 -24.05
C PRO A 111 73.67 76.04 -23.96
N SER A 112 74.65 75.13 -23.93
CA SER A 112 74.38 73.68 -23.92
C SER A 112 73.41 73.33 -22.79
N GLU A 113 73.62 73.97 -21.65
CA GLU A 113 72.86 73.84 -20.41
C GLU A 113 71.36 74.14 -20.61
N VAL A 114 70.99 75.02 -21.54
CA VAL A 114 69.58 75.34 -21.84
C VAL A 114 68.96 74.29 -22.77
N HIS A 115 69.75 73.67 -23.64
CA HIS A 115 69.31 72.54 -24.45
C HIS A 115 69.13 71.28 -23.59
N ASP A 116 70.07 71.02 -22.69
CA ASP A 116 70.04 69.89 -21.74
C ASP A 116 68.77 69.96 -20.85
N ILE A 117 68.45 71.15 -20.30
CA ILE A 117 67.20 71.38 -19.54
C ILE A 117 65.94 71.13 -20.41
N TYR A 118 65.98 71.48 -21.71
CA TYR A 118 64.84 71.25 -22.60
C TYR A 118 64.62 69.76 -22.86
N GLU A 119 65.69 68.99 -23.07
CA GLU A 119 65.61 67.54 -23.23
C GLU A 119 65.15 66.86 -21.92
N GLU A 120 65.66 67.27 -20.75
CA GLU A 120 65.17 66.77 -19.45
C GLU A 120 63.67 67.03 -19.25
N LEU A 121 63.18 68.22 -19.58
CA LEU A 121 61.76 68.55 -19.51
C LEU A 121 60.92 67.75 -20.52
N SER A 122 61.47 67.47 -21.70
CA SER A 122 60.86 66.59 -22.72
C SER A 122 60.74 65.15 -22.21
N GLU A 123 61.81 64.60 -21.61
CA GLU A 123 61.81 63.27 -20.98
C GLU A 123 60.81 63.19 -19.82
N ILE A 124 60.77 64.19 -18.94
CA ILE A 124 59.83 64.24 -17.81
C ILE A 124 58.39 64.27 -18.33
N TYR A 125 58.11 65.08 -19.36
CA TYR A 125 56.80 65.13 -20.00
C TYR A 125 56.40 63.78 -20.60
N GLN A 126 57.32 63.10 -21.29
CA GLN A 126 57.09 61.76 -21.85
C GLN A 126 56.82 60.71 -20.76
N LYS A 127 57.63 60.69 -19.69
CA LYS A 127 57.46 59.78 -18.54
C LYS A 127 56.11 60.02 -17.84
N LEU A 128 55.73 61.27 -17.60
CA LEU A 128 54.43 61.63 -17.00
C LEU A 128 53.25 61.24 -17.89
N GLN A 129 53.38 61.39 -19.22
CA GLN A 129 52.34 60.97 -20.16
C GLN A 129 52.21 59.43 -20.21
N GLN A 130 53.32 58.69 -20.14
CA GLN A 130 53.30 57.23 -20.03
C GLN A 130 52.69 56.77 -18.71
N GLU A 131 53.05 57.40 -17.59
CA GLU A 131 52.48 57.09 -16.28
C GLU A 131 50.97 57.32 -16.27
N ARG A 132 50.49 58.45 -16.80
CA ARG A 132 49.05 58.74 -16.95
C ARG A 132 48.30 57.65 -17.72
N MET A 133 48.88 57.12 -18.80
CA MET A 133 48.28 56.00 -19.54
C MET A 133 48.23 54.72 -18.67
N SER A 134 49.31 54.39 -17.96
CA SER A 134 49.34 53.22 -17.07
C SER A 134 48.33 53.32 -15.91
N GLN A 135 48.16 54.51 -15.32
CA GLN A 135 47.15 54.78 -14.30
C GLN A 135 45.72 54.66 -14.85
N GLN A 136 45.48 55.10 -16.09
CA GLN A 136 44.21 54.92 -16.77
C GLN A 136 43.89 53.43 -17.00
N GLU A 137 44.84 52.65 -17.50
CA GLU A 137 44.70 51.20 -17.70
C GLU A 137 44.44 50.46 -16.37
N TYR A 138 45.19 50.79 -15.32
CA TYR A 138 44.98 50.25 -13.98
C TYR A 138 43.57 50.58 -13.45
N SER A 139 43.09 51.81 -13.64
CA SER A 139 41.73 52.20 -13.23
C SER A 139 40.63 51.40 -13.96
N LEU A 140 40.86 51.04 -15.22
CA LEU A 140 39.94 50.19 -16.01
C LEU A 140 40.03 48.71 -15.61
N GLN A 141 41.19 48.23 -15.16
CA GLN A 141 41.34 46.90 -14.58
C GLN A 141 40.63 46.81 -13.22
N LEU A 142 40.78 47.83 -12.37
CA LEU A 142 40.14 47.89 -11.05
C LEU A 142 38.61 47.89 -11.17
N LYS A 143 38.04 48.72 -12.07
CA LYS A 143 36.59 48.73 -12.36
C LYS A 143 36.07 47.37 -12.84
N ARG A 144 36.81 46.66 -13.69
CA ARG A 144 36.45 45.29 -14.12
C ARG A 144 36.49 44.29 -12.96
N ARG A 145 37.47 44.41 -12.06
CA ARG A 145 37.57 43.57 -10.85
C ARG A 145 36.40 43.83 -9.90
N GLU A 146 36.06 45.09 -9.67
CA GLU A 146 34.93 45.53 -8.83
C GLU A 146 33.59 44.98 -9.36
N GLN A 147 33.32 45.14 -10.66
CA GLN A 147 32.14 44.54 -11.31
C GLN A 147 32.08 43.02 -11.12
N SER A 148 33.18 42.32 -11.34
CA SER A 148 33.24 40.86 -11.16
C SER A 148 33.15 40.40 -9.69
N LEU A 149 33.40 41.29 -8.71
CA LEU A 149 33.15 41.00 -7.30
C LEU A 149 31.67 41.17 -6.96
N LEU A 150 31.03 42.25 -7.42
CA LEU A 150 29.59 42.47 -7.25
C LEU A 150 28.74 41.32 -7.83
N GLU A 151 29.10 40.82 -9.02
CA GLU A 151 28.46 39.64 -9.63
C GLU A 151 28.58 38.37 -8.76
N LYS A 152 29.74 38.17 -8.12
CA LYS A 152 29.98 37.03 -7.22
C LYS A 152 29.22 37.18 -5.91
N GLU A 153 29.16 38.38 -5.34
CA GLU A 153 28.37 38.66 -4.14
C GLU A 153 26.88 38.43 -4.38
N GLU A 154 26.34 38.91 -5.51
CA GLU A 154 24.94 38.66 -5.87
C GLU A 154 24.65 37.15 -6.04
N MET A 155 25.58 36.39 -6.64
CA MET A 155 25.48 34.93 -6.75
C MET A 155 25.54 34.25 -5.38
N LEU A 156 26.44 34.69 -4.49
CA LEU A 156 26.58 34.15 -3.14
C LEU A 156 25.31 34.38 -2.32
N LEU A 157 24.68 35.55 -2.41
CA LEU A 157 23.39 35.83 -1.78
C LEU A 157 22.26 34.91 -2.31
N LYS A 158 22.22 34.64 -3.62
CA LYS A 158 21.28 33.68 -4.22
C LYS A 158 21.52 32.25 -3.71
N HIS A 159 22.78 31.83 -3.55
CA HIS A 159 23.13 30.53 -2.97
C HIS A 159 22.77 30.46 -1.47
N GLN A 160 23.07 31.49 -0.68
CA GLN A 160 22.69 31.57 0.73
C GLN A 160 21.16 31.47 0.92
N ALA A 161 20.38 32.20 0.13
CA ALA A 161 18.92 32.11 0.15
C ALA A 161 18.39 30.71 -0.25
N THR A 162 19.12 29.99 -1.10
CA THR A 162 18.80 28.62 -1.50
C THR A 162 19.14 27.63 -0.37
N LEU A 163 20.30 27.78 0.28
CA LEU A 163 20.70 26.96 1.43
C LEU A 163 19.75 27.11 2.61
N SER A 164 19.27 28.32 2.90
CA SER A 164 18.23 28.54 3.93
C SER A 164 16.96 27.74 3.64
N LYS A 165 16.46 27.77 2.39
CA LYS A 165 15.28 26.98 1.98
C LYS A 165 15.51 25.47 2.09
N ILE A 166 16.71 25.00 1.77
CA ILE A 166 17.07 23.57 1.93
C ILE A 166 17.03 23.18 3.41
N LYS A 167 17.59 24.01 4.29
CA LYS A 167 17.58 23.80 5.74
C LYS A 167 16.16 23.78 6.34
N ASP A 168 15.27 24.64 5.86
CA ASP A 168 13.86 24.64 6.27
C ASP A 168 13.15 23.32 5.89
N VAL A 169 13.35 22.86 4.64
CA VAL A 169 12.81 21.58 4.14
C VAL A 169 13.41 20.40 4.91
N GLU A 170 14.70 20.43 5.19
CA GLU A 170 15.39 19.42 6.01
C GLU A 170 14.77 19.33 7.41
N GLY A 171 14.48 20.46 8.05
CA GLY A 171 13.77 20.49 9.35
C GLY A 171 12.39 19.83 9.28
N ILE A 172 11.60 20.14 8.26
CA ILE A 172 10.27 19.55 8.03
C ILE A 172 10.37 18.02 7.80
N VAL A 173 11.39 17.56 7.06
CA VAL A 173 11.62 16.13 6.82
C VAL A 173 12.01 15.41 8.11
N HIS A 174 12.90 15.98 8.92
CA HIS A 174 13.27 15.42 10.23
C HIS A 174 12.07 15.36 11.20
N GLU A 175 11.26 16.42 11.26
CA GLU A 175 10.03 16.47 12.06
C GLU A 175 9.09 15.31 11.66
N LYS A 176 8.81 15.18 10.36
CA LYS A 176 7.95 14.13 9.79
C LYS A 176 8.49 12.72 10.04
N LEU A 177 9.78 12.50 9.85
CA LEU A 177 10.44 11.21 10.12
C LEU A 177 10.31 10.83 11.59
N ARG A 178 10.49 11.79 12.50
CA ARG A 178 10.36 11.59 13.95
C ARG A 178 8.93 11.29 14.39
N ILE A 179 7.92 11.99 13.84
CA ILE A 179 6.50 11.68 14.08
C ILE A 179 6.18 10.26 13.58
N MET A 180 6.56 9.94 12.35
CA MET A 180 6.31 8.64 11.74
C MET A 180 6.98 7.49 12.51
N LYS A 181 8.22 7.69 12.98
CA LYS A 181 8.92 6.73 13.83
C LYS A 181 8.16 6.52 15.16
N ALA A 182 7.77 7.59 15.84
CA ALA A 182 7.01 7.48 17.09
C ALA A 182 5.66 6.78 16.91
N GLN A 183 4.97 7.00 15.79
CA GLN A 183 3.74 6.28 15.43
C GLN A 183 4.00 4.78 15.22
N TYR A 184 5.04 4.40 14.47
CA TYR A 184 5.41 2.99 14.30
C TYR A 184 5.82 2.33 15.62
N ASP A 185 6.58 3.00 16.48
CA ASP A 185 6.96 2.48 17.80
C ASP A 185 5.73 2.21 18.69
N VAL A 186 4.71 3.07 18.61
CA VAL A 186 3.42 2.88 19.30
C VAL A 186 2.61 1.72 18.69
N GLU A 187 2.50 1.63 17.36
CA GLU A 187 1.78 0.55 16.68
C GLU A 187 2.42 -0.81 16.96
N VAL A 188 3.74 -0.92 16.86
CA VAL A 188 4.50 -2.14 17.18
C VAL A 188 4.27 -2.57 18.63
N LYS A 189 4.26 -1.62 19.58
CA LYS A 189 3.96 -1.91 20.99
C LYS A 189 2.52 -2.43 21.17
N GLN A 190 1.54 -1.77 20.56
CA GLN A 190 0.13 -2.19 20.61
C GLN A 190 -0.09 -3.58 20.03
N LEU A 191 0.50 -3.89 18.86
CA LEU A 191 0.41 -5.21 18.23
C LEU A 191 1.13 -6.29 19.05
N SER A 192 2.29 -5.98 19.63
CA SER A 192 3.00 -6.84 20.58
C SER A 192 2.11 -7.22 21.77
N ASP A 193 1.47 -6.22 22.39
CA ASP A 193 0.71 -6.43 23.61
C ASP A 193 -0.63 -7.14 23.32
N ALA A 194 -1.29 -6.83 22.21
CA ALA A 194 -2.44 -7.58 21.71
C ALA A 194 -2.09 -9.07 21.42
N LEU A 195 -0.91 -9.34 20.85
CA LEU A 195 -0.42 -10.70 20.62
C LEU A 195 -0.17 -11.44 21.94
N LYS A 196 0.44 -10.78 22.94
CA LYS A 196 0.64 -11.35 24.29
C LYS A 196 -0.69 -11.72 24.94
N GLU A 197 -1.70 -10.86 24.87
CA GLU A 197 -3.04 -11.17 25.39
C GLU A 197 -3.70 -12.32 24.64
N LYS A 198 -3.57 -12.39 23.31
CA LYS A 198 -4.09 -13.54 22.54
C LYS A 198 -3.36 -14.85 22.87
N ILE A 199 -2.06 -14.81 23.19
CA ILE A 199 -1.32 -15.98 23.68
C ILE A 199 -1.81 -16.40 25.08
N LYS A 200 -2.06 -15.46 26.00
CA LYS A 200 -2.64 -15.76 27.33
C LYS A 200 -4.03 -16.38 27.21
N GLU A 201 -4.89 -15.80 26.37
CA GLU A 201 -6.22 -16.32 26.08
C GLU A 201 -6.17 -17.72 25.46
N ASN A 202 -5.25 -17.96 24.52
CA ASN A 202 -5.07 -19.29 23.92
C ASN A 202 -4.64 -20.33 24.98
N LYS A 203 -3.71 -19.99 25.88
CA LYS A 203 -3.34 -20.85 27.02
C LYS A 203 -4.52 -21.13 27.95
N ARG A 204 -5.34 -20.11 28.27
CA ARG A 204 -6.58 -20.26 29.06
C ARG A 204 -7.58 -21.22 28.39
N LEU A 205 -7.80 -21.05 27.09
CA LEU A 205 -8.69 -21.92 26.30
C LEU A 205 -8.14 -23.35 26.22
N LYS A 206 -6.82 -23.53 26.06
CA LYS A 206 -6.20 -24.86 26.04
C LYS A 206 -6.39 -25.59 27.38
N SER A 207 -6.15 -24.90 28.50
CA SER A 207 -6.40 -25.44 29.84
C SER A 207 -7.88 -25.81 30.03
N SER A 208 -8.80 -24.95 29.60
CA SER A 208 -10.25 -25.23 29.69
C SER A 208 -10.67 -26.43 28.83
N PHE A 209 -10.09 -26.60 27.64
CA PHE A 209 -10.29 -27.78 26.80
C PHE A 209 -9.78 -29.05 27.46
N ASP A 210 -8.62 -29.00 28.11
CA ASP A 210 -8.03 -30.15 28.79
C ASP A 210 -8.89 -30.58 30.00
N THR A 211 -9.45 -29.64 30.77
CA THR A 211 -10.45 -29.93 31.82
C THR A 211 -11.74 -30.54 31.26
N LEU A 212 -12.25 -30.04 30.14
CA LEU A 212 -13.45 -30.60 29.50
C LEU A 212 -13.21 -32.02 28.98
N LYS A 213 -12.00 -32.30 28.48
CA LYS A 213 -11.58 -33.64 28.06
C LYS A 213 -11.58 -34.62 29.24
N GLU A 214 -10.96 -34.23 30.36
CA GLU A 214 -10.93 -35.03 31.60
C GLU A 214 -12.34 -35.34 32.13
N MET A 215 -13.22 -34.34 32.14
CA MET A 215 -14.64 -34.53 32.50
C MET A 215 -15.36 -35.47 31.53
N ASN A 216 -15.10 -35.37 30.23
CA ASN A 216 -15.69 -36.24 29.22
C ASN A 216 -15.21 -37.69 29.35
N ASP A 217 -13.93 -37.91 29.64
CA ASP A 217 -13.37 -39.24 29.87
C ASP A 217 -13.91 -39.86 31.18
N THR A 218 -14.16 -39.03 32.21
CA THR A 218 -14.87 -39.42 33.43
C THR A 218 -16.32 -39.83 33.16
N LEU A 219 -17.06 -39.05 32.36
CA LEU A 219 -18.44 -39.38 31.98
C LEU A 219 -18.54 -40.66 31.14
N LYS A 220 -17.57 -40.92 30.23
CA LYS A 220 -17.49 -42.20 29.51
C LYS A 220 -17.31 -43.38 30.47
N LYS A 221 -16.46 -43.22 31.49
CA LYS A 221 -16.24 -44.25 32.50
C LYS A 221 -17.53 -44.54 33.29
N GLN A 222 -18.21 -43.50 33.78
CA GLN A 222 -19.49 -43.63 34.49
C GLN A 222 -20.58 -44.25 33.60
N LEU A 223 -20.67 -43.86 32.32
CA LEU A 223 -21.62 -44.43 31.36
C LEU A 223 -21.37 -45.92 31.13
N ASN A 224 -20.10 -46.34 31.02
CA ASN A 224 -19.72 -47.74 30.90
C ASN A 224 -20.07 -48.52 32.18
N GLU A 225 -19.80 -47.97 33.37
CA GLU A 225 -20.16 -48.57 34.66
C GLU A 225 -21.68 -48.79 34.79
N VAL A 226 -22.48 -47.77 34.44
CA VAL A 226 -23.96 -47.86 34.42
C VAL A 226 -24.44 -48.84 33.35
N SER A 227 -23.81 -48.89 32.17
CA SER A 227 -24.14 -49.86 31.11
C SER A 227 -23.93 -51.30 31.60
N GLU A 228 -22.81 -51.59 32.27
CA GLU A 228 -22.53 -52.91 32.85
C GLU A 228 -23.47 -53.26 34.01
N GLN A 229 -23.86 -52.30 34.84
CA GLN A 229 -24.91 -52.52 35.84
C GLN A 229 -26.26 -52.85 35.18
N ASN A 230 -26.65 -52.13 34.12
CA ASN A 230 -27.90 -52.38 33.41
C ASN A 230 -27.90 -53.77 32.74
N LYS A 231 -26.81 -54.18 32.08
CA LYS A 231 -26.65 -55.54 31.54
C LYS A 231 -26.86 -56.63 32.61
N LYS A 232 -26.34 -56.42 33.82
CA LYS A 232 -26.55 -57.34 34.96
C LYS A 232 -28.04 -57.40 35.34
N LEU A 233 -28.69 -56.25 35.49
CA LEU A 233 -30.12 -56.17 35.81
C LEU A 233 -31.00 -56.79 34.71
N GLU A 234 -30.72 -56.54 33.42
CA GLU A 234 -31.41 -57.22 32.31
C GLU A 234 -31.21 -58.74 32.33
N SER A 235 -30.02 -59.22 32.73
CA SER A 235 -29.76 -60.67 32.87
C SER A 235 -30.60 -61.28 33.99
N GLN A 236 -30.81 -60.53 35.08
CA GLN A 236 -31.65 -60.92 36.20
C GLN A 236 -33.14 -60.87 35.83
N ALA A 237 -33.57 -59.81 35.15
CA ALA A 237 -34.93 -59.66 34.63
C ALA A 237 -35.29 -60.82 33.68
N ARG A 238 -34.41 -61.17 32.73
CA ARG A 238 -34.58 -62.34 31.84
C ARG A 238 -34.70 -63.66 32.62
N LYS A 239 -33.90 -63.87 33.67
CA LYS A 239 -34.01 -65.06 34.55
C LYS A 239 -35.33 -65.11 35.32
N VAL A 240 -35.81 -63.96 35.83
CA VAL A 240 -37.10 -63.86 36.53
C VAL A 240 -38.27 -64.09 35.55
N GLN A 241 -38.21 -63.50 34.35
CA GLN A 241 -39.23 -63.69 33.33
C GLN A 241 -39.32 -65.14 32.86
N SER A 242 -38.18 -65.80 32.61
CA SER A 242 -38.16 -67.23 32.25
C SER A 242 -38.74 -68.12 33.36
N ARG A 243 -38.55 -67.76 34.64
CA ARG A 243 -39.18 -68.44 35.78
C ARG A 243 -40.69 -68.18 35.83
N LEU A 244 -41.13 -66.95 35.60
CA LEU A 244 -42.55 -66.59 35.53
C LEU A 244 -43.25 -67.35 34.40
N GLU A 245 -42.68 -67.39 33.20
CA GLU A 245 -43.19 -68.16 32.06
C GLU A 245 -43.24 -69.68 32.33
N ASN A 246 -42.29 -70.22 33.11
CA ASN A 246 -42.32 -71.62 33.54
C ASN A 246 -43.46 -71.89 34.53
N LEU A 247 -43.63 -71.01 35.52
CA LEU A 247 -44.72 -71.07 36.49
C LEU A 247 -46.09 -70.89 35.82
N GLN A 248 -46.23 -69.96 34.88
CA GLN A 248 -47.43 -69.77 34.08
C GLN A 248 -47.74 -71.01 33.22
N ARG A 249 -46.73 -71.66 32.61
CA ARG A 249 -46.91 -72.95 31.91
C ARG A 249 -47.35 -74.08 32.84
N LYS A 250 -46.82 -74.15 34.07
CA LYS A 250 -47.27 -75.12 35.08
C LYS A 250 -48.69 -74.83 35.55
N GLN A 251 -49.03 -73.57 35.78
CA GLN A 251 -50.37 -73.16 36.20
C GLN A 251 -51.38 -73.39 35.09
N SER A 252 -51.08 -73.03 33.84
CA SER A 252 -51.97 -73.34 32.71
C SER A 252 -52.09 -74.84 32.46
N PHE A 253 -51.03 -75.64 32.66
CA PHE A 253 -51.13 -77.10 32.66
C PHE A 253 -52.07 -77.62 33.76
N LEU A 254 -51.94 -77.14 35.00
CA LEU A 254 -52.83 -77.51 36.10
C LEU A 254 -54.28 -77.03 35.87
N THR A 255 -54.47 -75.84 35.30
CA THR A 255 -55.79 -75.34 34.90
C THR A 255 -56.38 -76.16 33.76
N VAL A 256 -55.58 -76.61 32.79
CA VAL A 256 -56.01 -77.50 31.69
C VAL A 256 -56.23 -78.94 32.17
N GLN A 257 -55.53 -79.39 33.22
CA GLN A 257 -55.76 -80.68 33.87
C GLN A 257 -57.08 -80.66 34.65
N LYS A 258 -57.29 -79.64 35.50
CA LYS A 258 -58.58 -79.39 36.16
C LYS A 258 -59.70 -79.13 35.14
N SER A 259 -59.41 -78.44 34.03
CA SER A 259 -60.34 -78.29 32.92
C SER A 259 -60.34 -79.48 31.96
N LYS A 260 -59.69 -80.60 32.25
CA LYS A 260 -59.94 -81.90 31.61
C LYS A 260 -60.79 -82.79 32.51
N GLU A 261 -60.64 -82.67 33.82
CA GLU A 261 -61.61 -83.17 34.80
C GLU A 261 -62.97 -82.46 34.63
N ILE A 262 -62.98 -81.15 34.34
CA ILE A 262 -64.20 -80.38 34.08
C ILE A 262 -64.61 -80.42 32.59
N ALA A 263 -63.67 -80.30 31.63
CA ALA A 263 -63.98 -80.33 30.19
C ALA A 263 -63.80 -81.71 29.50
N GLN A 264 -64.13 -82.79 30.22
CA GLN A 264 -64.98 -83.81 29.58
C GLN A 264 -66.32 -83.20 29.11
N ILE A 265 -66.71 -82.04 29.69
CA ILE A 265 -67.82 -81.19 29.26
C ILE A 265 -67.29 -79.99 28.44
N VAL A 266 -67.38 -80.08 27.10
CA VAL A 266 -67.29 -79.00 26.08
C VAL A 266 -65.89 -78.54 25.59
N GLN A 267 -65.75 -78.44 24.26
CA GLN A 267 -64.51 -78.13 23.50
C GLN A 267 -64.49 -76.70 22.89
N LEU A 268 -63.28 -76.12 22.72
CA LEU A 268 -62.64 -75.36 21.59
C LEU A 268 -63.50 -74.61 20.50
N PRO A 269 -62.94 -73.73 19.61
CA PRO A 269 -61.67 -72.96 19.55
C PRO A 269 -61.79 -71.42 19.27
N LYS A 270 -60.64 -70.73 19.14
CA LYS A 270 -60.39 -69.37 18.56
C LYS A 270 -59.74 -69.49 17.13
N PRO A 271 -59.03 -68.50 16.55
CA PRO A 271 -59.39 -67.18 15.97
C PRO A 271 -58.82 -66.97 14.52
N GLN A 272 -58.96 -65.79 13.86
CA GLN A 272 -58.01 -65.38 12.80
C GLN A 272 -57.89 -63.85 12.51
N ASN A 273 -56.73 -63.43 11.96
CA ASN A 273 -56.31 -62.06 11.56
C ASN A 273 -56.04 -61.96 10.04
N VAL A 274 -56.21 -60.77 9.44
CA VAL A 274 -55.70 -60.30 8.11
C VAL A 274 -55.91 -58.76 7.99
N GLU A 275 -55.15 -57.93 7.24
CA GLU A 275 -53.80 -58.07 6.64
C GLU A 275 -53.06 -56.69 6.54
N LYS A 276 -52.67 -56.18 5.36
CA LYS A 276 -51.90 -54.93 5.10
C LYS A 276 -52.37 -54.18 3.85
N LYS A 277 -51.96 -52.91 3.69
CA LYS A 277 -52.09 -52.10 2.44
C LYS A 277 -50.70 -51.78 1.83
N PRO A 278 -50.57 -51.66 0.50
CA PRO A 278 -49.38 -51.13 -0.16
C PRO A 278 -49.41 -49.58 -0.30
N VAL A 279 -48.24 -48.99 -0.54
CA VAL A 279 -47.99 -47.53 -0.64
C VAL A 279 -47.83 -47.10 -2.09
N SER A 280 -48.32 -45.91 -2.44
CA SER A 280 -48.10 -45.24 -3.75
C SER A 280 -47.11 -44.08 -3.61
N ILE A 281 -46.20 -43.95 -4.59
CA ILE A 281 -45.14 -42.93 -4.63
C ILE A 281 -45.65 -41.70 -5.41
N LYS A 282 -45.45 -40.49 -4.87
CA LYS A 282 -45.78 -39.22 -5.55
C LYS A 282 -44.55 -38.58 -6.21
N PRO A 283 -44.70 -37.88 -7.36
CA PRO A 283 -43.63 -37.07 -7.94
C PRO A 283 -43.30 -35.86 -7.08
N LYS A 284 -42.03 -35.43 -7.11
CA LYS A 284 -41.46 -34.46 -6.18
C LYS A 284 -41.68 -33.03 -6.67
N VAL A 285 -42.56 -32.29 -5.98
CA VAL A 285 -42.79 -30.86 -6.25
C VAL A 285 -41.50 -30.07 -6.03
N PHE A 286 -41.10 -29.27 -7.02
CA PHE A 286 -39.92 -28.41 -6.96
C PHE A 286 -40.19 -27.18 -6.09
N ASN A 287 -39.48 -27.06 -4.97
CA ASN A 287 -39.74 -26.05 -3.95
C ASN A 287 -38.94 -24.76 -4.17
N ASN A 288 -39.65 -23.65 -4.43
CA ASN A 288 -39.11 -22.27 -4.52
C ASN A 288 -38.44 -21.73 -3.24
N ILE A 289 -38.32 -22.54 -2.18
CA ILE A 289 -37.79 -22.18 -0.85
C ILE A 289 -36.44 -21.45 -0.92
N GLN A 290 -35.56 -21.85 -1.84
CA GLN A 290 -34.22 -21.28 -1.96
C GLN A 290 -34.21 -19.88 -2.60
N VAL A 291 -35.18 -19.55 -3.46
CA VAL A 291 -35.36 -18.20 -4.02
C VAL A 291 -35.82 -17.26 -2.92
N TYR A 292 -36.83 -17.68 -2.14
CA TYR A 292 -37.29 -16.91 -1.00
C TYR A 292 -36.19 -16.70 0.04
N LYS A 293 -35.33 -17.68 0.31
CA LYS A 293 -34.17 -17.53 1.21
C LYS A 293 -33.22 -16.41 0.78
N LEU A 294 -32.91 -16.27 -0.52
CA LEU A 294 -32.08 -15.15 -0.99
C LEU A 294 -32.81 -13.81 -0.84
N VAL A 295 -34.11 -13.76 -1.14
CA VAL A 295 -34.92 -12.55 -0.98
C VAL A 295 -35.04 -12.14 0.49
N THR A 296 -35.27 -13.07 1.42
CA THR A 296 -35.27 -12.81 2.86
C THR A 296 -33.95 -12.20 3.32
N ILE A 297 -32.81 -12.80 2.95
CA ILE A 297 -31.49 -12.27 3.36
C ILE A 297 -31.25 -10.85 2.77
N LEU A 298 -31.73 -10.57 1.56
CA LEU A 298 -31.67 -9.23 0.97
C LEU A 298 -32.61 -8.24 1.67
N MET A 299 -33.82 -8.64 2.05
CA MET A 299 -34.78 -7.82 2.78
C MET A 299 -34.29 -7.50 4.21
N ASP A 300 -33.75 -8.48 4.93
CA ASP A 300 -33.13 -8.29 6.24
C ASP A 300 -31.96 -7.31 6.16
N TRP A 301 -31.11 -7.45 5.13
CA TRP A 301 -29.96 -6.58 4.92
C TRP A 301 -30.36 -5.15 4.50
N LEU A 302 -31.42 -4.98 3.71
CA LEU A 302 -31.99 -3.65 3.42
C LEU A 302 -32.60 -3.01 4.68
N SER A 303 -33.34 -3.78 5.49
CA SER A 303 -33.93 -3.31 6.74
C SER A 303 -32.87 -2.87 7.76
N GLU A 304 -31.78 -3.64 7.92
CA GLU A 304 -30.61 -3.23 8.71
C GLU A 304 -29.94 -1.96 8.15
N SER A 305 -29.96 -1.74 6.83
CA SER A 305 -29.35 -0.56 6.21
C SER A 305 -30.15 0.73 6.44
N GLU A 306 -31.49 0.66 6.52
CA GLU A 306 -32.32 1.80 6.88
C GLU A 306 -32.30 2.07 8.39
N SER A 307 -32.31 1.02 9.21
CA SER A 307 -32.20 1.16 10.68
C SER A 307 -30.91 1.88 11.10
N ASN A 308 -29.79 1.60 10.43
CA ASN A 308 -28.52 2.30 10.65
C ASN A 308 -28.46 3.71 10.05
N ARG A 309 -29.41 4.10 9.20
CA ARG A 309 -29.51 5.44 8.57
C ARG A 309 -30.28 6.45 9.42
N GLY A 310 -30.97 6.00 10.47
CA GLY A 310 -31.71 6.85 11.40
C GLY A 310 -30.84 7.65 12.38
N ARG A 311 -29.51 7.56 12.27
CA ARG A 311 -28.53 8.39 12.99
C ARG A 311 -27.50 8.89 11.97
N ASP A 312 -27.28 10.20 11.97
CA ASP A 312 -26.48 11.00 11.04
C ASP A 312 -26.98 11.12 9.59
N ASN A 313 -27.43 12.33 9.27
CA ASN A 313 -27.77 12.74 7.91
C ASN A 313 -26.51 12.91 7.03
N SER A 314 -26.67 12.58 5.74
CA SER A 314 -25.75 12.95 4.64
C SER A 314 -24.28 12.53 4.79
N LEU A 315 -23.99 11.24 4.57
CA LEU A 315 -22.68 10.79 4.08
C LEU A 315 -22.84 9.88 2.84
N PRO A 316 -21.93 9.99 1.85
CA PRO A 316 -21.97 9.14 0.65
C PRO A 316 -21.68 7.66 0.99
N MET A 317 -22.03 6.78 0.05
CA MET A 317 -22.07 5.31 0.18
C MET A 317 -20.71 4.63 0.50
N ASP A 318 -19.62 5.40 0.59
CA ASP A 318 -18.24 4.92 0.74
C ASP A 318 -17.79 4.62 2.18
N LYS A 319 -18.66 4.78 3.19
CA LYS A 319 -18.29 4.58 4.63
C LYS A 319 -19.17 3.61 5.41
N LEU A 320 -19.72 2.58 4.76
CA LEU A 320 -20.19 1.39 5.49
C LEU A 320 -18.96 0.62 6.01
N PRO A 321 -18.91 0.13 7.27
CA PRO A 321 -17.75 -0.59 7.79
C PRO A 321 -17.39 -1.79 6.91
N THR A 322 -16.18 -1.78 6.34
CA THR A 322 -15.73 -2.79 5.36
C THR A 322 -15.91 -4.22 5.90
N ASN A 323 -15.65 -4.41 7.18
CA ASN A 323 -15.79 -5.68 7.90
C ASN A 323 -17.24 -6.21 7.93
N TYR A 324 -18.23 -5.35 8.14
CA TYR A 324 -19.65 -5.73 8.15
C TYR A 324 -20.10 -6.18 6.76
N LEU A 325 -19.70 -5.42 5.73
CA LEU A 325 -20.05 -5.72 4.34
C LEU A 325 -19.41 -7.02 3.85
N GLN A 326 -18.16 -7.27 4.27
CA GLN A 326 -17.43 -8.51 4.04
C GLN A 326 -18.11 -9.71 4.72
N GLU A 327 -18.51 -9.60 5.99
CA GLU A 327 -19.16 -10.69 6.73
C GLU A 327 -20.51 -11.07 6.10
N LYS A 328 -21.34 -10.07 5.74
CA LYS A 328 -22.60 -10.30 5.01
C LYS A 328 -22.33 -10.95 3.65
N SER A 329 -21.34 -10.47 2.91
CA SER A 329 -20.95 -11.03 1.60
C SER A 329 -20.50 -12.51 1.71
N ALA A 330 -19.77 -12.86 2.77
CA ALA A 330 -19.36 -14.23 3.06
C ALA A 330 -20.56 -15.17 3.30
N LYS A 331 -21.58 -14.71 4.03
CA LYS A 331 -22.80 -15.48 4.34
C LYS A 331 -23.73 -15.64 3.13
N VAL A 332 -23.78 -14.65 2.26
CA VAL A 332 -24.65 -14.66 1.06
C VAL A 332 -24.07 -15.51 -0.08
N LEU A 333 -22.74 -15.60 -0.20
CA LEU A 333 -22.08 -16.28 -1.33
C LEU A 333 -22.53 -17.74 -1.57
N PRO A 334 -22.67 -18.62 -0.55
CA PRO A 334 -23.18 -19.98 -0.77
C PRO A 334 -24.61 -20.00 -1.32
N VAL A 335 -25.46 -19.07 -0.87
CA VAL A 335 -26.86 -18.97 -1.33
C VAL A 335 -26.92 -18.50 -2.78
N ILE A 336 -26.04 -17.58 -3.19
CA ILE A 336 -25.86 -17.20 -4.60
C ILE A 336 -25.49 -18.44 -5.44
N VAL A 337 -24.48 -19.22 -5.01
CA VAL A 337 -24.04 -20.43 -5.74
C VAL A 337 -25.15 -21.48 -5.85
N GLU A 338 -26.00 -21.63 -4.82
CA GLU A 338 -27.20 -22.48 -4.89
C GLU A 338 -28.24 -21.95 -5.92
N GLN A 339 -28.34 -20.64 -6.14
CA GLN A 339 -29.24 -20.07 -7.16
C GLN A 339 -28.73 -20.24 -8.59
N PHE A 340 -27.41 -20.34 -8.82
CA PHE A 340 -26.84 -20.47 -10.18
C PHE A 340 -27.40 -21.66 -10.95
N GLN A 341 -27.77 -22.74 -10.25
CA GLN A 341 -28.30 -23.96 -10.85
C GLN A 341 -29.74 -23.83 -11.38
N TRP A 342 -30.46 -22.76 -11.00
CA TRP A 342 -31.87 -22.55 -11.35
C TRP A 342 -32.11 -21.21 -12.06
N MET A 343 -31.25 -20.21 -11.83
CA MET A 343 -31.36 -18.87 -12.43
C MET A 343 -31.50 -18.86 -13.97
N PRO A 344 -30.85 -19.73 -14.76
CA PRO A 344 -31.06 -19.77 -16.21
C PRO A 344 -32.50 -20.12 -16.64
N LEU A 345 -33.29 -20.72 -15.76
CA LEU A 345 -34.71 -21.07 -15.96
C LEU A 345 -35.66 -19.94 -15.48
N VAL A 346 -35.12 -18.90 -14.83
CA VAL A 346 -35.85 -17.72 -14.34
C VAL A 346 -35.91 -16.65 -15.44
N ASN A 347 -36.81 -15.68 -15.31
CA ASN A 347 -36.98 -14.54 -16.22
C ASN A 347 -35.63 -13.89 -16.60
N SER A 348 -35.33 -13.87 -17.89
CA SER A 348 -34.06 -13.39 -18.46
C SER A 348 -33.72 -11.94 -18.12
N LYS A 349 -34.71 -11.11 -17.77
CA LYS A 349 -34.52 -9.73 -17.28
C LYS A 349 -33.73 -9.69 -15.97
N LEU A 350 -33.79 -10.73 -15.14
CA LEU A 350 -33.11 -10.79 -13.84
C LEU A 350 -31.66 -11.27 -13.94
N HIS A 351 -31.28 -11.94 -15.04
CA HIS A 351 -29.94 -12.54 -15.20
C HIS A 351 -28.81 -11.51 -15.07
N TYR A 352 -28.98 -10.32 -15.64
CA TYR A 352 -27.99 -9.24 -15.54
C TYR A 352 -27.84 -8.72 -14.11
N SER A 353 -28.95 -8.44 -13.42
CA SER A 353 -28.94 -7.99 -12.03
C SER A 353 -28.32 -9.03 -11.09
N PHE A 354 -28.63 -10.32 -11.29
CA PHE A 354 -28.06 -11.43 -10.53
C PHE A 354 -26.55 -11.60 -10.77
N MET A 355 -26.09 -11.54 -12.03
CA MET A 355 -24.66 -11.62 -12.33
C MET A 355 -23.89 -10.41 -11.79
N ARG A 356 -24.47 -9.20 -11.88
CA ARG A 356 -23.90 -7.98 -11.31
C ARG A 356 -23.79 -8.07 -9.79
N PHE A 357 -24.82 -8.57 -9.11
CA PHE A 357 -24.81 -8.82 -7.68
C PHE A 357 -23.73 -9.85 -7.31
N SER A 358 -23.68 -10.98 -8.00
CA SER A 358 -22.69 -12.05 -7.78
C SER A 358 -21.25 -11.56 -7.91
N TYR A 359 -20.95 -10.77 -8.94
CA TYR A 359 -19.64 -10.13 -9.12
C TYR A 359 -19.31 -9.14 -8.01
N TRP A 360 -20.29 -8.31 -7.62
CA TRP A 360 -20.12 -7.35 -6.55
C TRP A 360 -19.85 -8.04 -5.21
N THR A 361 -20.62 -9.07 -4.83
CA THR A 361 -20.39 -9.85 -3.59
C THR A 361 -19.01 -10.49 -3.57
N LEU A 362 -18.54 -11.01 -4.70
CA LEU A 362 -17.20 -11.57 -4.85
C LEU A 362 -16.08 -10.52 -4.72
N ARG A 363 -16.35 -9.25 -5.06
CA ARG A 363 -15.39 -8.13 -4.90
C ARG A 363 -15.22 -7.69 -3.44
N GLN A 364 -16.25 -7.86 -2.60
CA GLN A 364 -16.23 -7.41 -1.20
C GLN A 364 -15.53 -8.37 -0.22
N LEU A 365 -15.02 -9.52 -0.69
CA LEU A 365 -14.32 -10.48 0.16
C LEU A 365 -12.83 -10.12 0.30
N ASP A 366 -12.29 -10.16 1.52
CA ASP A 366 -10.85 -10.04 1.78
C ASP A 366 -10.09 -11.36 1.47
N ASN A 367 -8.76 -11.32 1.50
CA ASN A 367 -7.93 -12.48 1.20
C ASN A 367 -8.16 -13.65 2.18
N ARG A 368 -8.48 -13.38 3.46
CA ARG A 368 -8.73 -14.38 4.49
C ARG A 368 -10.05 -15.12 4.26
N THR A 369 -11.12 -14.39 3.96
CA THR A 369 -12.45 -14.93 3.66
C THR A 369 -12.45 -15.67 2.32
N GLN A 370 -11.72 -15.14 1.33
CA GLN A 370 -11.49 -15.85 0.06
C GLN A 370 -10.83 -17.21 0.30
N SER A 371 -9.82 -17.31 1.17
CA SER A 371 -9.19 -18.59 1.54
C SER A 371 -10.20 -19.57 2.15
N THR A 372 -10.97 -19.15 3.17
CA THR A 372 -12.01 -20.00 3.81
C THR A 372 -13.09 -20.48 2.84
N LEU A 373 -13.48 -19.65 1.87
CA LEU A 373 -14.56 -19.96 0.90
C LEU A 373 -14.04 -20.43 -0.46
N THR A 374 -12.77 -20.85 -0.56
CA THR A 374 -12.13 -21.20 -1.85
C THR A 374 -12.96 -22.19 -2.67
N SER A 375 -13.54 -23.22 -2.05
CA SER A 375 -14.38 -24.21 -2.75
C SER A 375 -15.69 -23.62 -3.30
N THR A 376 -16.38 -22.77 -2.52
CA THR A 376 -17.58 -22.04 -2.92
C THR A 376 -17.29 -21.07 -4.07
N ILE A 377 -16.17 -20.34 -4.00
CA ILE A 377 -15.73 -19.40 -5.02
C ILE A 377 -15.33 -20.15 -6.31
N ARG A 378 -14.63 -21.27 -6.21
CA ARG A 378 -14.29 -22.13 -7.35
C ARG A 378 -15.56 -22.68 -8.04
N ARG A 379 -16.55 -23.12 -7.25
CA ARG A 379 -17.86 -23.57 -7.75
C ARG A 379 -18.63 -22.44 -8.43
N LEU A 380 -18.63 -21.22 -7.89
CA LEU A 380 -19.23 -20.04 -8.54
C LEU A 380 -18.68 -19.81 -9.96
N GLY A 381 -17.35 -19.89 -10.11
CA GLY A 381 -16.67 -19.77 -11.40
C GLY A 381 -17.05 -20.89 -12.38
N GLU A 382 -17.09 -22.13 -11.90
CA GLU A 382 -17.51 -23.29 -12.70
C GLU A 382 -18.97 -23.18 -13.19
N GLU A 383 -19.92 -22.87 -12.30
CA GLU A 383 -21.35 -22.75 -12.64
C GLU A 383 -21.58 -21.59 -13.63
N THR A 384 -20.83 -20.47 -13.48
CA THR A 384 -20.85 -19.33 -14.42
C THR A 384 -20.36 -19.71 -15.82
N PHE A 385 -19.33 -20.56 -15.92
CA PHE A 385 -18.70 -20.97 -17.18
C PHE A 385 -19.42 -22.13 -17.88
N LYS A 386 -19.75 -23.20 -17.13
CA LYS A 386 -20.38 -24.41 -17.65
C LYS A 386 -21.86 -24.18 -18.01
N GLY A 387 -22.55 -23.32 -17.25
CA GLY A 387 -24.00 -23.15 -17.34
C GLY A 387 -24.77 -24.37 -16.86
N VAL A 388 -26.09 -24.23 -16.82
CA VAL A 388 -26.99 -25.33 -16.42
C VAL A 388 -27.29 -26.19 -17.65
N ILE A 389 -27.06 -27.50 -17.51
CA ILE A 389 -27.46 -28.51 -18.49
C ILE A 389 -28.85 -29.01 -18.10
N TYR A 390 -29.85 -28.74 -18.93
CA TYR A 390 -31.19 -29.31 -18.80
C TYR A 390 -31.43 -30.30 -19.94
N HIS A 391 -31.94 -31.49 -19.60
CA HIS A 391 -32.56 -32.36 -20.58
C HIS A 391 -34.02 -31.93 -20.72
N PRO A 392 -34.47 -31.47 -21.90
CA PRO A 392 -35.87 -31.11 -22.08
C PRO A 392 -36.74 -32.32 -21.76
N GLY A 393 -37.75 -32.10 -20.91
CA GLY A 393 -38.85 -33.05 -20.77
C GLY A 393 -39.59 -33.18 -22.10
N GLU A 394 -40.19 -34.35 -22.32
CA GLU A 394 -40.82 -34.76 -23.58
C GLU A 394 -41.89 -33.77 -24.09
N GLU A 395 -41.50 -32.81 -24.93
CA GLU A 395 -42.40 -32.05 -25.83
C GLU A 395 -41.65 -31.13 -26.83
N SER A 396 -40.62 -31.66 -27.51
CA SER A 396 -40.12 -31.02 -28.74
C SER A 396 -39.37 -31.98 -29.65
N VAL A 397 -39.97 -32.36 -30.77
CA VAL A 397 -39.31 -33.16 -31.82
C VAL A 397 -38.55 -32.21 -32.73
N LEU A 398 -37.31 -31.86 -32.35
CA LEU A 398 -36.18 -31.47 -33.23
C LEU A 398 -34.94 -31.04 -32.40
N GLU A 399 -33.75 -31.52 -32.81
CA GLU A 399 -32.43 -31.34 -32.20
C GLU A 399 -32.12 -32.05 -30.86
N ASP A 400 -31.62 -33.29 -30.97
CA ASP A 400 -30.85 -33.97 -29.91
C ASP A 400 -29.51 -33.28 -29.63
N LYS A 401 -29.55 -32.18 -28.85
CA LYS A 401 -28.35 -31.63 -28.22
C LYS A 401 -28.68 -30.94 -26.90
N PRO A 402 -28.06 -31.31 -25.77
CA PRO A 402 -28.30 -30.65 -24.50
C PRO A 402 -27.86 -29.18 -24.58
N ARG A 403 -28.84 -28.26 -24.65
CA ARG A 403 -28.60 -26.82 -24.68
C ARG A 403 -28.21 -26.35 -23.27
N SER A 404 -26.90 -26.29 -23.01
CA SER A 404 -26.36 -25.58 -21.84
C SER A 404 -26.72 -24.10 -21.92
N VAL A 405 -27.46 -23.62 -20.92
CA VAL A 405 -27.73 -22.18 -20.75
C VAL A 405 -26.66 -21.61 -19.81
N ALA A 406 -25.58 -21.12 -20.41
CA ALA A 406 -24.44 -20.51 -19.72
C ALA A 406 -24.47 -18.98 -19.84
N PHE A 407 -24.38 -18.26 -18.72
CA PHE A 407 -24.31 -16.79 -18.70
C PHE A 407 -23.13 -16.25 -19.53
N PHE A 408 -21.99 -16.95 -19.50
CA PHE A 408 -20.81 -16.66 -20.32
C PHE A 408 -21.04 -16.82 -21.84
N LYS A 409 -22.02 -17.64 -22.27
CA LYS A 409 -22.36 -17.84 -23.70
C LYS A 409 -23.60 -17.03 -24.13
N SER A 410 -24.04 -16.07 -23.31
CA SER A 410 -25.21 -15.26 -23.64
C SER A 410 -24.95 -14.31 -24.83
N ASN A 411 -25.98 -14.11 -25.65
CA ASN A 411 -26.02 -13.10 -26.71
C ASN A 411 -26.07 -11.66 -26.14
N ASN A 412 -26.34 -11.49 -24.84
CA ASN A 412 -26.33 -10.19 -24.17
C ASN A 412 -24.88 -9.81 -23.78
N PHE A 413 -24.32 -8.79 -24.43
CA PHE A 413 -22.92 -8.36 -24.21
C PHE A 413 -22.63 -7.92 -22.76
N PRO A 414 -23.41 -7.03 -22.11
CA PRO A 414 -23.23 -6.70 -20.68
C PRO A 414 -23.23 -7.92 -19.75
N LEU A 415 -24.12 -8.89 -19.97
CA LEU A 415 -24.21 -10.12 -19.19
C LEU A 415 -22.97 -11.00 -19.39
N ARG A 416 -22.52 -11.16 -20.64
CA ARG A 416 -21.30 -11.89 -21.00
C ARG A 416 -20.04 -11.24 -20.40
N PHE A 417 -19.96 -9.91 -20.42
CA PHE A 417 -18.85 -9.15 -19.84
C PHE A 417 -18.74 -9.38 -18.33
N ILE A 418 -19.83 -9.19 -17.56
CA ILE A 418 -19.81 -9.44 -16.11
C ILE A 418 -19.54 -10.92 -15.79
N SER A 419 -20.09 -11.85 -16.58
CA SER A 419 -19.80 -13.30 -16.42
C SER A 419 -18.31 -13.59 -16.60
N THR A 420 -17.65 -12.93 -17.56
CA THR A 420 -16.21 -13.04 -17.79
C THR A 420 -15.41 -12.52 -16.60
N LEU A 421 -15.84 -11.40 -15.99
CA LEU A 421 -15.19 -10.86 -14.78
C LEU A 421 -15.31 -11.79 -13.58
N VAL A 422 -16.45 -12.46 -13.38
CA VAL A 422 -16.63 -13.50 -12.34
C VAL A 422 -15.67 -14.67 -12.59
N ILE A 423 -15.62 -15.19 -13.82
CA ILE A 423 -14.72 -16.30 -14.17
C ILE A 423 -13.26 -15.91 -13.96
N LEU A 424 -12.83 -14.73 -14.43
CA LEU A 424 -11.44 -14.26 -14.23
C LEU A 424 -11.10 -14.11 -12.75
N LYS A 425 -11.98 -13.51 -11.94
CA LYS A 425 -11.76 -13.32 -10.51
C LYS A 425 -11.62 -14.65 -9.77
N THR A 426 -12.48 -15.63 -10.08
CA THR A 426 -12.47 -16.98 -9.47
C THR A 426 -11.29 -17.85 -9.93
N VAL A 427 -10.91 -17.80 -11.21
CA VAL A 427 -9.78 -18.58 -11.76
C VAL A 427 -8.42 -18.05 -11.28
N THR A 428 -8.28 -16.73 -11.15
CA THR A 428 -7.02 -16.12 -10.68
C THR A 428 -6.69 -16.51 -9.24
N GLN A 429 -7.71 -16.80 -8.43
CA GLN A 429 -7.54 -17.22 -7.03
C GLN A 429 -7.01 -18.66 -6.88
N GLY A 430 -7.41 -19.60 -7.75
CA GLY A 430 -6.91 -20.99 -7.68
C GLY A 430 -5.40 -21.10 -7.89
N LYS A 431 -4.87 -20.40 -8.91
CA LYS A 431 -3.44 -20.45 -9.27
C LYS A 431 -2.48 -19.83 -8.25
N VAL A 432 -2.98 -19.08 -7.26
CA VAL A 432 -2.17 -18.48 -6.19
C VAL A 432 -1.97 -19.44 -5.02
N TYR A 433 -2.89 -20.38 -4.80
CA TYR A 433 -2.80 -21.35 -3.71
C TYR A 433 -2.27 -22.72 -4.13
N ASP A 434 -2.36 -23.13 -5.41
CA ASP A 434 -1.69 -24.33 -5.94
C ASP A 434 -0.15 -24.16 -6.12
N ARG A 435 0.45 -23.10 -5.56
CA ARG A 435 1.90 -22.80 -5.59
C ARG A 435 2.48 -22.47 -4.21
N LEU A 436 1.78 -22.87 -3.15
CA LEU A 436 2.21 -22.87 -1.75
C LEU A 436 2.02 -24.29 -1.18
#